data_AF-A0A4R5A8U7-F1
#
_entry.id   AF-A0A4R5A8U7-F1
#
_cell.length_a   1.000
_cell.length_b   1.000
_cell.length_c   1.000
_cell.angle_alpha   90.00
_cell.angle_beta   90.00
_cell.angle_gamma   90.00
#
_symmetry.space_group_name_H-M   'P 1'
#
loop_
_entity.id
_entity.type
_entity.pdbx_description
1 polymer ?
#
loop_
_entity_poly.entity_id
_entity_poly.type
_entity_poly.pdbx_seq_one_letter_code
_entity_poly.pdbx_strand_id
1 'polypeptide(L)'
;MTDTNHAWVWIGHVTTGDGETAAAFVIDERQYPDADAAQAALNAAAAELRRRRIPHELEHVRVRIDAPAEPLPTWAEYRATLPDGDA
;
A
#
# COMPACT_ATOMS: atom_id res chain seq x y z
N MET A 1 -4.23 -25.05 17.28
CA MET A 1 -5.39 -24.21 16.94
C MET A 1 -4.80 -23.01 16.22
N THR A 2 -4.81 -23.06 14.89
CA THR A 2 -3.93 -22.27 14.03
C THR A 2 -4.41 -20.82 13.99
N ASP A 3 -3.53 -19.90 14.39
CA ASP A 3 -3.64 -18.44 14.33
C ASP A 3 -3.68 -17.96 12.85
N THR A 4 -4.55 -18.54 12.03
CA THR A 4 -4.50 -18.50 10.54
C THR A 4 -5.80 -17.97 9.96
N ASN A 5 -6.36 -16.89 10.53
CA ASN A 5 -7.52 -16.22 9.95
C ASN A 5 -7.32 -14.70 9.85
N HIS A 6 -6.06 -14.28 9.85
CA HIS A 6 -5.66 -12.89 9.71
C HIS A 6 -4.83 -12.72 8.45
N ALA A 7 -4.97 -11.57 7.81
CA ALA A 7 -4.15 -11.12 6.71
C ALA A 7 -3.54 -9.77 7.06
N TRP A 8 -2.43 -9.46 6.43
CA TRP A 8 -1.80 -8.16 6.55
C TRP A 8 -2.27 -7.21 5.46
N VAL A 9 -2.52 -5.96 5.86
CA VAL A 9 -2.87 -4.88 4.96
C VAL A 9 -1.91 -3.74 5.23
N TRP A 10 -1.27 -3.24 4.17
CA TRP A 10 -0.43 -2.06 4.25
C TRP A 10 -1.16 -0.88 3.63
N ILE A 11 -1.35 0.18 4.40
CA ILE A 11 -1.96 1.42 3.93
C ILE A 11 -0.83 2.42 3.68
N GLY A 12 -0.73 2.86 2.43
CA GLY A 12 0.22 3.87 2.01
C GLY A 12 -0.35 5.27 2.20
N HIS A 13 0.16 5.99 3.17
CA HIS A 13 -0.13 7.40 3.38
C HIS A 13 0.87 8.25 2.62
N VAL A 14 0.38 9.21 1.85
CA VAL A 14 1.21 10.12 1.07
C VAL A 14 0.95 11.55 1.51
N THR A 15 2.01 12.30 1.75
CA THR A 15 1.93 13.74 2.06
C THR A 15 2.00 14.53 0.76
N THR A 16 0.95 15.30 0.49
CA THR A 16 0.88 16.22 -0.65
C THR A 16 1.71 17.49 -0.40
N GLY A 17 1.93 18.30 -1.44
CA GLY A 17 2.73 19.53 -1.33
C GLY A 17 2.18 20.55 -0.33
N ASP A 18 0.88 20.48 -0.03
CA ASP A 18 0.19 21.30 0.97
C ASP A 18 0.41 20.82 2.41
N GLY A 19 1.17 19.73 2.61
CA GLY A 19 1.45 19.14 3.93
C GLY A 19 0.34 18.23 4.45
N GLU A 20 -0.69 17.98 3.65
CA GLU A 20 -1.77 17.05 4.00
C GLU A 20 -1.34 15.61 3.71
N THR A 21 -1.33 14.78 4.75
CA THR A 21 -1.09 13.34 4.65
C THR A 21 -2.42 12.61 4.55
N ALA A 22 -2.63 11.91 3.43
CA ALA A 22 -3.84 11.14 3.19
C ALA A 22 -3.51 9.68 2.82
N ALA A 23 -4.40 8.76 3.20
CA ALA A 23 -4.33 7.37 2.75
C ALA A 23 -4.57 7.35 1.23
N ALA A 24 -3.54 6.95 0.49
CA ALA A 24 -3.51 7.05 -0.96
C ALA A 24 -3.74 5.71 -1.64
N PHE A 25 -3.23 4.62 -1.05
CA PHE A 25 -3.36 3.28 -1.61
C PHE A 25 -3.30 2.21 -0.53
N VAL A 26 -3.71 1.00 -0.91
CA VAL A 26 -3.62 -0.19 -0.08
C VAL A 26 -2.90 -1.32 -0.80
N ILE A 27 -2.13 -2.10 -0.05
CA ILE A 27 -1.58 -3.39 -0.47
C ILE A 27 -2.17 -4.42 0.49
N ASP A 28 -3.08 -5.23 -0.01
CA ASP A 28 -3.75 -6.26 0.76
C ASP A 28 -3.09 -7.61 0.46
N GLU A 29 -2.52 -8.26 1.47
CA GLU A 29 -1.86 -9.57 1.35
C GLU A 29 -2.76 -10.63 0.69
N ARG A 30 -4.08 -10.54 0.87
CA ARG A 30 -5.06 -11.48 0.29
C ARG A 30 -5.15 -11.41 -1.23
N GLN A 31 -4.68 -10.32 -1.83
CA GLN A 31 -4.65 -10.14 -3.29
C GLN A 31 -3.39 -10.72 -3.93
N TYR A 32 -2.43 -11.17 -3.12
CA TYR A 32 -1.17 -11.74 -3.58
C TYR A 32 -1.16 -13.25 -3.35
N PRO A 33 -0.38 -14.01 -4.13
CA PRO A 33 -0.28 -15.47 -3.95
C PRO A 33 0.33 -15.83 -2.59
N ASP A 34 1.26 -15.02 -2.09
CA ASP A 34 2.01 -15.26 -0.86
C ASP A 34 2.45 -13.93 -0.22
N ALA A 35 2.79 -13.97 1.08
CA ALA A 35 3.27 -12.81 1.84
C ALA A 35 4.54 -12.17 1.23
N ASP A 36 5.42 -12.96 0.60
CA ASP A 36 6.61 -12.45 -0.08
C ASP A 36 6.26 -11.57 -1.28
N ALA A 37 5.24 -11.96 -2.05
CA ALA A 37 4.77 -11.17 -3.20
C ALA A 37 4.12 -9.85 -2.74
N ALA A 38 3.37 -9.87 -1.63
CA ALA A 38 2.81 -8.65 -1.05
C ALA A 38 3.91 -7.72 -0.51
N GLN A 39 4.92 -8.28 0.16
CA GLN A 39 6.09 -7.55 0.64
C GLN A 39 6.91 -6.96 -0.52
N ALA A 40 7.07 -7.70 -1.63
CA ALA A 40 7.73 -7.21 -2.83
C ALA A 40 6.99 -6.01 -3.44
N ALA A 41 5.65 -6.07 -3.49
CA ALA A 41 4.82 -4.95 -3.93
C ALA A 41 4.97 -3.72 -3.01
N LEU A 42 5.01 -3.92 -1.70
CA LEU A 42 5.25 -2.86 -0.72
C LEU A 42 6.62 -2.19 -0.92
N ASN A 43 7.67 -3.00 -1.07
CA ASN A 43 9.02 -2.50 -1.32
C ASN A 43 9.09 -1.73 -2.65
N ALA A 44 8.42 -2.21 -3.70
CA ALA A 44 8.34 -1.52 -4.98
C ALA A 44 7.59 -0.18 -4.85
N ALA A 45 6.50 -0.14 -4.07
CA ALA A 45 5.76 1.08 -3.79
C ALA A 45 6.61 2.13 -3.05
N ALA A 46 7.25 1.72 -1.96
CA ALA A 46 8.14 2.59 -1.19
C ALA A 46 9.31 3.11 -2.03
N ALA A 47 9.91 2.26 -2.87
CA ALA A 47 11.00 2.64 -3.76
C ALA A 47 10.57 3.68 -4.81
N GLU A 48 9.38 3.51 -5.41
CA GLU A 48 8.82 4.45 -6.39
C GLU A 48 8.51 5.81 -5.74
N LEU A 49 7.86 5.82 -4.57
CA LEU A 49 7.57 7.05 -3.81
C LEU A 49 8.86 7.77 -3.41
N ARG A 50 9.87 7.02 -2.95
CA ARG A 50 11.19 7.55 -2.61
C ARG A 50 11.89 8.12 -3.83
N ARG A 51 11.85 7.43 -4.99
CA ARG A 51 12.43 7.91 -6.25
C ARG A 51 11.84 9.25 -6.66
N ARG A 52 10.53 9.42 -6.46
CA ARG A 52 9.77 10.64 -6.76
C ARG A 52 9.86 11.70 -5.66
N ARG A 53 10.60 11.43 -4.57
CA ARG A 53 10.72 12.30 -3.38
C ARG A 53 9.37 12.66 -2.76
N ILE A 54 8.40 11.75 -2.87
CA ILE A 54 7.08 11.91 -2.27
C ILE A 54 7.20 11.47 -0.80
N PRO A 55 6.97 12.37 0.19
CA PRO A 55 6.92 11.98 1.58
C PRO A 55 5.78 10.99 1.79
N HIS A 56 6.07 9.88 2.46
CA HIS A 56 5.11 8.80 2.66
C HIS A 56 5.32 8.13 4.00
N GLU A 57 4.23 7.57 4.51
CA GLU A 57 4.19 6.71 5.70
C GLU A 57 3.46 5.43 5.34
N LEU A 58 3.90 4.31 5.89
CA LEU A 58 3.30 3.00 5.66
C LEU A 58 2.71 2.53 6.99
N GLU A 59 1.39 2.45 7.06
CA GLU A 59 0.69 1.85 8.19
C GLU A 59 0.51 0.36 7.93
N HIS A 60 0.80 -0.47 8.94
CA HIS A 60 0.67 -1.92 8.86
C HIS A 60 -0.47 -2.39 9.75
N VAL A 61 -1.55 -2.86 9.13
CA VAL A 61 -2.81 -3.22 9.77
C VAL A 61 -3.02 -4.72 9.69
N ARG A 62 -3.34 -5.35 10.83
CA ARG A 62 -3.74 -6.74 10.89
C ARG A 62 -5.25 -6.83 10.77
N VAL A 63 -5.75 -7.43 9.68
CA VAL A 63 -7.19 -7.61 9.46
C VAL A 63 -7.56 -9.09 9.50
N ARG A 64 -8.85 -9.39 9.67
CA ARG A 64 -9.35 -10.76 9.49
C ARG A 64 -9.44 -11.08 8.01
N ILE A 65 -9.24 -12.33 7.63
CA ILE A 65 -9.26 -12.73 6.21
C ILE A 65 -10.63 -12.46 5.54
N ASP A 66 -11.71 -12.57 6.31
CA ASP A 66 -13.09 -12.28 5.90
C ASP A 66 -13.51 -10.82 6.09
N ALA A 67 -12.61 -9.94 6.56
CA ALA A 67 -12.92 -8.52 6.71
C ALA A 67 -13.19 -7.90 5.32
N PRO A 68 -14.03 -6.87 5.22
CA PRO A 68 -14.15 -6.13 3.97
C PRO A 68 -12.78 -5.57 3.53
N ALA A 69 -12.58 -5.43 2.22
CA ALA A 69 -11.43 -4.74 1.70
C ALA A 69 -11.51 -3.25 2.07
N GLU A 70 -10.36 -2.64 2.34
CA GLU A 70 -10.29 -1.20 2.55
C GLU A 70 -10.79 -0.48 1.28
N PRO A 71 -11.60 0.58 1.39
CA PRO A 71 -12.17 1.32 0.25
C PRO A 71 -11.13 2.27 -0.37
N LEU A 72 -9.91 1.78 -0.54
CA LEU A 72 -8.77 2.49 -1.10
C LEU A 72 -8.33 1.80 -2.40
N PRO A 73 -7.77 2.54 -3.36
CA PRO A 73 -7.25 1.94 -4.57
C PRO A 73 -6.03 1.06 -4.25
N THR A 74 -5.82 0.03 -5.07
CA THR A 74 -4.59 -0.77 -4.98
C THR A 74 -3.36 0.07 -5.35
N TRP A 75 -2.16 -0.35 -4.92
CA TRP A 75 -0.92 0.29 -5.36
C TRP A 75 -0.82 0.42 -6.88
N ALA A 76 -1.25 -0.59 -7.65
CA ALA A 76 -1.21 -0.55 -9.10
C ALA A 76 -2.13 0.54 -9.69
N GLU A 77 -3.34 0.69 -9.14
CA GLU A 77 -4.28 1.74 -9.54
C GLU A 77 -3.77 3.12 -9.18
N TYR A 78 -3.29 3.30 -7.94
CA TYR A 78 -2.70 4.56 -7.50
C TYR A 78 -1.45 4.93 -8.32
N ARG A 79 -0.58 3.97 -8.62
CA ARG A 79 0.59 4.20 -9.46
C ARG A 79 0.21 4.71 -10.85
N ALA A 80 -0.92 4.27 -11.39
CA ALA A 80 -1.43 4.74 -12.68
C ALA A 80 -1.96 6.18 -12.65
N THR A 81 -2.31 6.71 -11.46
CA THR A 81 -2.71 8.12 -11.30
C THR A 81 -1.53 9.05 -11.07
N LEU A 82 -0.37 8.51 -10.68
CA LEU A 82 0.83 9.30 -10.50
C LEU A 82 1.32 9.81 -11.87
N PRO A 83 1.62 11.12 -12.00
CA PRO A 83 2.16 11.66 -13.26
C PRO A 83 3.46 10.94 -13.60
N ASP A 84 3.71 10.61 -14.87
CA ASP A 84 5.00 10.07 -15.30
C ASP A 84 6.12 11.01 -14.86
N GLY A 85 6.91 10.57 -13.88
CA GLY A 85 8.03 11.32 -13.34
C GLY A 85 9.19 11.23 -14.30
N ASP A 86 9.07 11.87 -15.47
CA ASP A 86 10.19 12.17 -16.35
C ASP A 86 10.72 13.56 -15.99
N ALA A 87 11.76 13.59 -15.16
CA ALA A 87 12.61 14.74 -14.90
C ALA A 87 14.04 14.27 -14.58
#